data_AF-A0AA35TT87-F1
#
_entry.id   AF-A0AA35TT87-F1
#
_cell.length_a   1.000
_cell.length_b   1.000
_cell.length_c   1.000
_cell.angle_alpha   90.00
_cell.angle_beta   90.00
_cell.angle_gamma   90.00
#
_symmetry.space_group_name_H-M   'P 1'
#
loop_
_entity.id
_entity.type
_entity.pdbx_description
1 polymer ?
#
loop_
_entity_poly.entity_id
_entity_poly.type
_entity_poly.pdbx_seq_one_letter_code
_entity_poly.pdbx_strand_id
1 'polypeptide(L)'
;MPIFQDLPAQQQSELLAEAQALESEAAEANAAGRASSKVWPETVFRLDNGGLAFFSQLGVVRRPDLTQYFVEGFTRNRDALAFSEDNQRLFTEVFDRVCEKMEAHFASGEGIVQTDRQICDAPGRSFHARQLLFGTRYMQAPYMWRRLTFDLPQEQWQEAPDILEVSVPHWMDDLGLEDDLKTQLREAGITQLVFKAPTRGLSLHFGFDYVGEHKMGPLSIAMHQVKQKNGLAVQAALSMARVRKLDGDISNTALVTVGPSLHGKSTLTIMVELANSELAGVLELKTDPEEGVYPMNDDIVLLQPLDDPVPSNRGGRRAMISHAIDGTENNFYAVPFGLTRDDDPITYDVLRGAPGVTSPDETLENVPVHVDSQEPNYLENPVRNMRMILSRRGLLQRKGAAGIISKITGGRLNDSVHVPMENTDRVFWQEVMRQNTVIPPLRRLSLEQYIRVLMYGEAVQMGAAIGAIGRPYVEYFSDPFIIGLEDENANLLYHVLQQLAWGGMPQEYYAFNTGGVGADSNEEASGSRYRKIPES
;
A
#
# COMPACT_ATOMS: atom_id res chain seq x y z
N MET A 1 7.86 -17.42 -14.42
CA MET A 1 7.57 -16.92 -15.78
C MET A 1 8.86 -16.64 -16.52
N PRO A 2 8.95 -17.01 -17.81
CA PRO A 2 10.10 -16.67 -18.65
C PRO A 2 10.12 -15.17 -18.98
N ILE A 3 11.31 -14.66 -19.34
CA ILE A 3 11.45 -13.31 -19.88
C ILE A 3 11.25 -13.36 -21.39
N PHE A 4 10.32 -12.55 -21.91
CA PHE A 4 9.93 -12.51 -23.33
C PHE A 4 11.13 -12.47 -24.28
N GLN A 5 12.08 -11.58 -24.01
CA GLN A 5 13.26 -11.36 -24.84
C GLN A 5 14.20 -12.58 -24.87
N ASP A 6 14.14 -13.46 -23.87
CA ASP A 6 14.99 -14.63 -23.76
C ASP A 6 14.33 -15.88 -24.40
N LEU A 7 13.09 -15.76 -24.90
CA LEU A 7 12.34 -16.85 -25.55
C LEU A 7 12.77 -17.08 -27.01
N PRO A 8 12.57 -18.29 -27.57
CA PRO A 8 12.71 -18.54 -29.00
C PRO A 8 11.79 -17.66 -29.86
N ALA A 9 12.24 -17.26 -31.05
CA ALA A 9 11.49 -16.36 -31.95
C ALA A 9 10.07 -16.83 -32.30
N GLN A 10 9.85 -18.14 -32.38
CA GLN A 10 8.52 -18.71 -32.59
C GLN A 10 7.59 -18.40 -31.41
N GLN A 11 8.04 -18.64 -30.17
CA GLN A 11 7.26 -18.35 -28.96
C GLN A 11 7.04 -16.84 -28.78
N GLN A 12 8.05 -16.02 -29.12
CA GLN A 12 7.87 -14.57 -29.13
C GLN A 12 6.75 -14.16 -30.10
N SER A 13 6.70 -14.76 -31.29
CA SER A 13 5.66 -14.46 -32.30
C SER A 13 4.26 -14.87 -31.83
N GLU A 14 4.14 -16.01 -31.15
CA GLU A 14 2.88 -16.49 -30.54
C GLU A 14 2.40 -15.52 -29.45
N LEU A 15 3.29 -15.11 -28.55
CA LEU A 15 2.96 -14.14 -27.50
C LEU A 15 2.62 -12.75 -28.06
N LEU A 16 3.29 -12.30 -29.12
CA LEU A 16 2.95 -11.02 -29.76
C LEU A 16 1.56 -11.06 -30.42
N ALA A 17 1.16 -12.19 -31.00
CA ALA A 17 -0.19 -12.37 -31.52
C ALA A 17 -1.24 -12.35 -30.40
N GLU A 18 -0.95 -13.00 -29.26
CA GLU A 18 -1.81 -12.94 -28.07
C GLU A 18 -1.90 -11.51 -27.50
N ALA A 19 -0.78 -10.80 -27.42
CA ALA A 19 -0.74 -9.40 -26.98
C ALA A 19 -1.64 -8.48 -27.83
N GLN A 20 -1.60 -8.62 -29.15
CA GLN A 20 -2.47 -7.86 -30.06
C GLN A 20 -3.96 -8.18 -29.87
N ALA A 21 -4.28 -9.45 -29.59
CA ALA A 21 -5.66 -9.84 -29.27
C ALA A 21 -6.11 -9.20 -27.95
N LEU A 22 -5.27 -9.23 -26.91
CA LEU A 22 -5.54 -8.60 -25.61
C LEU A 22 -5.69 -7.08 -25.70
N GLU A 23 -4.89 -6.41 -26.53
CA GLU A 23 -5.04 -4.97 -26.81
C GLU A 23 -6.40 -4.65 -27.44
N SER A 24 -6.85 -5.49 -28.39
CA SER A 24 -8.15 -5.35 -29.03
C SER A 24 -9.29 -5.55 -28.04
N GLU A 25 -9.21 -6.60 -27.20
CA GLU A 25 -10.18 -6.86 -26.13
C GLU A 25 -10.21 -5.71 -25.11
N ALA A 26 -9.05 -5.14 -24.75
CA ALA A 26 -8.96 -4.01 -23.86
C ALA A 26 -9.60 -2.75 -24.44
N ALA A 27 -9.42 -2.49 -25.74
CA ALA A 27 -10.07 -1.39 -26.44
C ALA A 27 -11.60 -1.55 -26.45
N GLU A 28 -12.10 -2.75 -26.72
CA GLU A 28 -13.54 -3.07 -26.65
C GLU A 28 -14.10 -2.91 -25.22
N ALA A 29 -13.40 -3.42 -24.22
CA ALA A 29 -13.79 -3.29 -22.82
C ALA A 29 -13.86 -1.81 -22.41
N ASN A 30 -12.85 -1.01 -22.78
CA ASN A 30 -12.80 0.41 -22.48
C ASN A 30 -13.91 1.19 -23.19
N ALA A 31 -14.20 0.88 -24.46
CA ALA A 31 -15.33 1.47 -25.20
C ALA A 31 -16.69 1.16 -24.53
N ALA A 32 -16.79 -0.01 -23.86
CA ALA A 32 -17.93 -0.39 -23.04
C ALA A 32 -17.87 0.16 -21.60
N GLY A 33 -16.90 1.02 -21.26
CA GLY A 33 -16.73 1.59 -19.92
C GLY A 33 -16.22 0.61 -18.86
N ARG A 34 -15.74 -0.57 -19.26
CA ARG A 34 -15.22 -1.64 -18.39
C ARG A 34 -13.69 -1.66 -18.40
N ALA A 35 -13.11 -2.25 -17.35
CA ALA A 35 -11.68 -2.57 -17.33
C ALA A 35 -11.44 -3.90 -18.07
N SER A 36 -10.28 -4.02 -18.71
CA SER A 36 -9.79 -5.30 -19.22
C SER A 36 -9.47 -6.25 -18.07
N SER A 37 -9.53 -7.55 -18.34
CA SER A 37 -9.13 -8.59 -17.39
C SER A 37 -7.63 -8.83 -17.34
N LYS A 38 -6.90 -8.47 -18.41
CA LYS A 38 -5.46 -8.66 -18.60
C LYS A 38 -4.87 -7.53 -19.43
N VAL A 39 -3.56 -7.34 -19.32
CA VAL A 39 -2.80 -6.37 -20.13
C VAL A 39 -1.95 -7.07 -21.18
N TRP A 40 -1.32 -8.17 -20.81
CA TRP A 40 -0.36 -8.86 -21.64
C TRP A 40 -0.36 -10.37 -21.34
N PRO A 41 0.21 -11.19 -22.24
CA PRO A 41 0.35 -12.62 -22.04
C PRO A 41 1.18 -12.98 -20.81
N GLU A 42 1.17 -14.27 -20.46
CA GLU A 42 1.91 -14.81 -19.32
C GLU A 42 3.43 -14.85 -19.57
N THR A 43 4.08 -13.70 -19.42
CA THR A 43 5.52 -13.54 -19.57
C THR A 43 6.01 -12.34 -18.74
N VAL A 44 7.32 -12.19 -18.60
CA VAL A 44 7.94 -10.98 -18.05
C VAL A 44 8.58 -10.20 -19.20
N PHE A 45 8.34 -8.89 -19.27
CA PHE A 45 9.01 -8.05 -20.26
C PHE A 45 10.17 -7.30 -19.63
N ARG A 46 11.35 -7.40 -20.22
CA ARG A 46 12.49 -6.55 -19.87
C ARG A 46 12.31 -5.18 -20.53
N LEU A 47 12.39 -4.11 -19.75
CA LEU A 47 12.26 -2.74 -20.24
C LEU A 47 13.58 -2.24 -20.84
N ASP A 48 13.50 -1.15 -21.60
CA ASP A 48 14.62 -0.47 -22.24
C ASP A 48 15.78 -0.12 -21.28
N ASN A 49 15.45 0.21 -20.03
CA ASN A 49 16.42 0.54 -18.98
C ASN A 49 16.86 -0.68 -18.13
N GLY A 50 16.44 -1.90 -18.48
CA GLY A 50 16.73 -3.14 -17.76
C GLY A 50 15.77 -3.47 -16.59
N GLY A 51 14.76 -2.63 -16.35
CA GLY A 51 13.63 -2.93 -15.47
C GLY A 51 12.77 -4.09 -15.96
N LEU A 52 11.75 -4.45 -15.17
CA LEU A 52 10.85 -5.57 -15.47
C LEU A 52 9.38 -5.15 -15.36
N ALA A 53 8.60 -5.49 -16.39
CA ALA A 53 7.15 -5.45 -16.38
C ALA A 53 6.58 -6.86 -16.25
N PHE A 54 5.72 -7.05 -15.25
CA PHE A 54 5.01 -8.29 -14.97
C PHE A 54 3.52 -8.11 -15.26
N PHE A 55 2.85 -9.21 -15.61
CA PHE A 55 1.46 -9.18 -16.05
C PHE A 55 0.67 -10.28 -15.34
N SER A 56 -0.23 -9.86 -14.44
CA SER A 56 -1.05 -10.77 -13.65
C SER A 56 -2.05 -11.49 -14.56
N GLN A 57 -2.17 -12.80 -14.39
CA GLN A 57 -2.98 -13.68 -15.24
C GLN A 57 -4.23 -14.21 -14.55
N LEU A 58 -4.26 -14.18 -13.21
CA LEU A 58 -5.31 -14.74 -12.36
C LEU A 58 -6.06 -13.65 -11.59
N GLY A 59 -6.14 -12.46 -12.19
CA GLY A 59 -6.76 -11.27 -11.62
C GLY A 59 -5.80 -10.09 -11.64
N VAL A 60 -6.31 -8.88 -11.83
CA VAL A 60 -5.51 -7.64 -11.96
C VAL A 60 -5.88 -6.60 -10.91
N VAL A 61 -6.80 -6.94 -10.01
CA VAL A 61 -7.33 -6.11 -8.93
C VAL A 61 -7.59 -6.98 -7.72
N ARG A 62 -7.67 -6.36 -6.54
CA ARG A 62 -8.14 -7.03 -5.33
C ARG A 62 -9.59 -7.49 -5.48
N ARG A 63 -9.95 -8.59 -4.82
CA ARG A 63 -11.30 -9.18 -4.76
C ARG A 63 -11.75 -9.31 -3.31
N PRO A 64 -12.19 -8.21 -2.67
CA PRO A 64 -12.77 -8.25 -1.32
C PRO A 64 -13.96 -9.22 -1.24
N ASP A 65 -14.71 -9.38 -2.33
CA ASP A 65 -15.82 -10.32 -2.46
C ASP A 65 -15.39 -11.80 -2.45
N LEU A 66 -14.09 -12.09 -2.60
CA LEU A 66 -13.49 -13.42 -2.49
C LEU A 66 -12.58 -13.54 -1.26
N THR A 67 -12.54 -12.51 -0.41
CA THR A 67 -11.76 -12.54 0.84
C THR A 67 -12.65 -12.99 1.99
N GLN A 68 -12.37 -14.17 2.55
CA GLN A 68 -13.14 -14.75 3.65
C GLN A 68 -12.29 -14.92 4.91
N TYR A 69 -12.90 -14.69 6.06
CA TYR A 69 -12.25 -14.72 7.37
C TYR A 69 -12.74 -15.90 8.19
N PHE A 70 -11.81 -16.63 8.80
CA PHE A 70 -12.11 -17.50 9.91
C PHE A 70 -12.35 -16.65 11.16
N VAL A 71 -13.62 -16.45 11.50
CA VAL A 71 -14.04 -15.55 12.58
C VAL A 71 -13.90 -16.25 13.92
N GLU A 72 -12.83 -15.95 14.64
CA GLU A 72 -12.51 -16.50 15.96
C GLU A 72 -12.16 -15.33 16.91
N GLY A 73 -13.03 -15.00 17.85
CA GLY A 73 -12.72 -13.98 18.88
C GLY A 73 -12.69 -12.52 18.41
N PHE A 74 -13.23 -12.18 17.23
CA PHE A 74 -13.38 -10.79 16.78
C PHE A 74 -14.70 -10.57 16.01
N THR A 75 -15.16 -9.31 15.98
CA THR A 75 -16.35 -8.91 15.24
C THR A 75 -16.04 -8.72 13.76
N ARG A 76 -16.96 -9.10 12.87
CA ARG A 76 -16.85 -8.84 11.43
C ARG A 76 -17.04 -7.34 11.15
N ASN A 77 -16.21 -6.77 10.29
CA ASN A 77 -16.47 -5.43 9.73
C ASN A 77 -17.44 -5.53 8.53
N ARG A 78 -17.82 -4.40 7.92
CA ARG A 78 -18.80 -4.35 6.83
C ARG A 78 -18.47 -5.27 5.65
N ASP A 79 -17.18 -5.39 5.32
CA ASP A 79 -16.71 -6.03 4.09
C ASP A 79 -16.04 -7.41 4.34
N ALA A 80 -15.93 -7.83 5.61
CA ALA A 80 -15.38 -9.13 5.99
C ALA A 80 -16.43 -10.24 5.82
N LEU A 81 -16.29 -11.02 4.75
CA LEU A 81 -17.09 -12.23 4.55
C LEU A 81 -16.64 -13.32 5.53
N ALA A 82 -17.59 -13.96 6.20
CA ALA A 82 -17.28 -15.10 7.05
C ALA A 82 -16.99 -16.33 6.19
N PHE A 83 -15.93 -17.07 6.54
CA PHE A 83 -15.73 -18.43 6.04
C PHE A 83 -16.78 -19.34 6.70
N SER A 84 -17.90 -19.55 6.00
CA SER A 84 -19.09 -20.21 6.54
C SER A 84 -18.83 -21.65 6.97
N GLU A 85 -19.71 -22.23 7.80
CA GLU A 85 -19.59 -23.66 8.18
C GLU A 85 -19.64 -24.59 6.95
N ASP A 86 -20.42 -24.23 5.93
CA ASP A 86 -20.47 -24.97 4.67
C ASP A 86 -19.13 -24.90 3.94
N ASN A 87 -18.52 -23.72 3.86
CA ASN A 87 -17.20 -23.56 3.25
C ASN A 87 -16.12 -24.26 4.07
N GLN A 88 -16.21 -24.25 5.41
CA GLN A 88 -15.31 -25.00 6.28
C GLN A 88 -15.36 -26.51 6.01
N ARG A 89 -16.57 -27.07 5.86
CA ARG A 89 -16.75 -28.48 5.49
C ARG A 89 -16.17 -28.77 4.11
N LEU A 90 -16.49 -27.94 3.12
CA LEU A 90 -16.03 -28.10 1.73
C LEU A 90 -14.49 -28.03 1.62
N PHE A 91 -13.85 -27.13 2.37
CA PHE A 91 -12.40 -26.92 2.32
C PHE A 91 -11.60 -27.82 3.26
N THR A 92 -12.24 -28.68 4.07
CA THR A 92 -11.51 -29.62 4.94
C THR A 92 -10.57 -30.49 4.10
N GLU A 93 -11.09 -31.12 3.04
CA GLU A 93 -10.28 -31.92 2.13
C GLU A 93 -9.26 -31.08 1.36
N VAL A 94 -9.61 -29.84 0.97
CA VAL A 94 -8.66 -28.93 0.31
C VAL A 94 -7.46 -28.63 1.22
N PHE A 95 -7.69 -28.37 2.50
CA PHE A 95 -6.61 -28.11 3.46
C PHE A 95 -5.76 -29.35 3.72
N ASP A 96 -6.37 -30.53 3.82
CA ASP A 96 -5.62 -31.79 3.91
C ASP A 96 -4.69 -31.97 2.71
N ARG A 97 -5.19 -31.72 1.49
CA ARG A 97 -4.37 -31.76 0.26
C ARG A 97 -3.26 -30.72 0.23
N VAL A 98 -3.50 -29.51 0.74
CA VAL A 98 -2.43 -28.50 0.89
C VAL A 98 -1.33 -29.04 1.81
N CYS A 99 -1.68 -29.57 2.98
CA CYS A 99 -0.70 -30.13 3.92
C CYS A 99 0.08 -31.30 3.31
N GLU A 100 -0.58 -32.26 2.69
CA GLU A 100 0.05 -33.39 2.00
C GLU A 100 1.06 -32.92 0.93
N LYS A 101 0.67 -31.93 0.12
CA LYS A 101 1.55 -31.36 -0.91
C LYS A 101 2.73 -30.61 -0.31
N MET A 102 2.53 -29.86 0.77
CA MET A 102 3.62 -29.19 1.48
C MET A 102 4.64 -30.19 2.00
N GLU A 103 4.19 -31.26 2.68
CA GLU A 103 5.07 -32.31 3.18
C GLU A 103 5.88 -32.98 2.06
N ALA A 104 5.22 -33.30 0.94
CA ALA A 104 5.86 -33.89 -0.22
C ALA A 104 6.93 -32.95 -0.83
N HIS A 105 6.60 -31.67 -1.02
CA HIS A 105 7.52 -30.67 -1.56
C HIS A 105 8.69 -30.36 -0.62
N PHE A 106 8.47 -30.33 0.69
CA PHE A 106 9.55 -30.17 1.66
C PHE A 106 10.47 -31.38 1.71
N ALA A 107 9.94 -32.60 1.56
CA ALA A 107 10.74 -33.81 1.52
C ALA A 107 11.57 -33.92 0.24
N SER A 108 11.04 -33.49 -0.91
CA SER A 108 11.77 -33.51 -2.18
C SER A 108 12.75 -32.34 -2.32
N GLY A 109 12.51 -31.22 -1.63
CA GLY A 109 13.24 -29.97 -1.80
C GLY A 109 12.88 -29.21 -3.09
N GLU A 110 11.84 -29.65 -3.80
CA GLU A 110 11.39 -29.06 -5.06
C GLU A 110 9.93 -28.61 -4.95
N GLY A 111 9.64 -27.39 -5.40
CA GLY A 111 8.27 -26.97 -5.70
C GLY A 111 7.63 -25.96 -4.74
N ILE A 112 8.31 -25.52 -3.67
CA ILE A 112 7.86 -24.37 -2.87
C ILE A 112 8.96 -23.33 -2.79
N VAL A 113 8.63 -22.09 -3.15
CA VAL A 113 9.50 -20.93 -2.98
C VAL A 113 9.15 -20.28 -1.65
N GLN A 114 10.08 -20.37 -0.70
CA GLN A 114 9.97 -19.70 0.59
C GLN A 114 10.60 -18.31 0.52
N THR A 115 9.87 -17.29 0.96
CA THR A 115 10.36 -15.91 1.07
C THR A 115 10.06 -15.36 2.46
N ASP A 116 11.09 -15.18 3.27
CA ASP A 116 11.00 -14.59 4.61
C ASP A 116 11.32 -13.10 4.55
N ARG A 117 10.34 -12.28 4.94
CA ARG A 117 10.41 -10.82 4.95
C ARG A 117 10.02 -10.27 6.31
N GLN A 118 10.38 -9.02 6.54
CA GLN A 118 9.97 -8.27 7.71
C GLN A 118 8.99 -7.15 7.32
N ILE A 119 7.90 -7.03 8.08
CA ILE A 119 6.96 -5.90 8.07
C ILE A 119 7.33 -4.98 9.24
N CYS A 120 7.35 -3.67 8.99
CA CYS A 120 7.96 -2.64 9.87
C CYS A 120 9.47 -2.80 10.05
N ASP A 121 10.16 -1.75 10.47
CA ASP A 121 11.61 -1.74 10.69
C ASP A 121 12.03 -1.51 12.15
N ALA A 122 11.08 -1.11 13.01
CA ALA A 122 11.36 -0.80 14.39
C ALA A 122 11.70 -2.08 15.21
N PRO A 123 12.84 -2.10 15.93
CA PRO A 123 13.20 -3.24 16.78
C PRO A 123 12.10 -3.55 17.81
N GLY A 124 11.74 -4.84 17.92
CA GLY A 124 10.70 -5.32 18.84
C GLY A 124 9.26 -4.97 18.45
N ARG A 125 9.06 -4.28 17.31
CA ARG A 125 7.74 -3.90 16.79
C ARG A 125 7.59 -4.21 15.30
N SER A 126 8.38 -5.16 14.82
CA SER A 126 8.31 -5.74 13.49
C SER A 126 7.66 -7.11 13.52
N PHE A 127 7.23 -7.58 12.34
CA PHE A 127 6.62 -8.89 12.16
C PHE A 127 7.39 -9.70 11.12
N HIS A 128 7.70 -10.94 11.45
CA HIS A 128 8.24 -11.92 10.51
C HIS A 128 7.10 -12.49 9.67
N ALA A 129 7.08 -12.13 8.37
CA ALA A 129 6.14 -12.65 7.40
C ALA A 129 6.84 -13.66 6.47
N ARG A 130 6.39 -14.92 6.48
CA ARG A 130 6.83 -15.98 5.58
C ARG A 130 5.80 -16.21 4.50
N GLN A 131 6.22 -16.06 3.24
CA GLN A 131 5.41 -16.47 2.08
C GLN A 131 5.93 -17.81 1.55
N LEU A 132 5.01 -18.75 1.34
CA LEU A 132 5.23 -20.02 0.66
C LEU A 132 4.46 -20.02 -0.66
N LEU A 133 5.16 -19.87 -1.78
CA LEU A 133 4.57 -19.95 -3.11
C LEU A 133 4.75 -21.35 -3.69
N PHE A 134 3.66 -21.99 -4.13
CA PHE A 134 3.71 -23.27 -4.83
C PHE A 134 4.14 -23.06 -6.29
N GLY A 135 5.20 -23.75 -6.68
CA GLY A 135 5.80 -23.69 -8.00
C GLY A 135 6.62 -22.42 -8.26
N THR A 136 7.15 -22.32 -9.49
CA THR A 136 7.97 -21.18 -9.96
C THR A 136 7.33 -20.46 -11.15
N ARG A 137 6.07 -20.78 -11.45
CA ARG A 137 5.31 -20.12 -12.51
C ARG A 137 5.09 -18.65 -12.18
N TYR A 138 4.65 -18.34 -10.96
CA TYR A 138 4.25 -16.99 -10.53
C TYR A 138 5.26 -16.27 -9.62
N MET A 139 6.53 -16.24 -10.04
CA MET A 139 7.62 -15.63 -9.25
C MET A 139 7.50 -14.12 -9.03
N GLN A 140 6.56 -13.43 -9.70
CA GLN A 140 6.34 -12.01 -9.47
C GLN A 140 5.90 -11.72 -8.04
N ALA A 141 5.09 -12.60 -7.42
CA ALA A 141 4.60 -12.42 -6.06
C ALA A 141 5.76 -12.31 -5.05
N PRO A 142 6.66 -13.30 -4.92
CA PRO A 142 7.80 -13.20 -4.02
C PRO A 142 8.82 -12.13 -4.45
N TYR A 143 9.01 -11.91 -5.76
CA TYR A 143 9.94 -10.88 -6.26
C TYR A 143 9.50 -9.47 -5.85
N MET A 144 8.24 -9.12 -6.12
CA MET A 144 7.68 -7.81 -5.76
C MET A 144 7.50 -7.66 -4.26
N TRP A 145 7.07 -8.71 -3.56
CA TRP A 145 6.98 -8.68 -2.10
C TRP A 145 8.32 -8.37 -1.45
N ARG A 146 9.40 -8.99 -1.93
CA ARG A 146 10.77 -8.69 -1.49
C ARG A 146 11.15 -7.23 -1.73
N ARG A 147 10.74 -6.66 -2.87
CA ARG A 147 10.98 -5.26 -3.21
C ARG A 147 10.17 -4.30 -2.33
N LEU A 148 8.97 -4.67 -1.87
CA LEU A 148 8.12 -3.82 -1.03
C LEU A 148 8.54 -3.81 0.45
N THR A 149 9.16 -4.88 0.93
CA THR A 149 9.38 -5.13 2.36
C THR A 149 10.86 -5.19 2.76
N PHE A 150 11.11 -5.31 4.07
CA PHE A 150 12.45 -5.34 4.66
C PHE A 150 13.04 -6.75 4.62
N ASP A 151 14.37 -6.81 4.49
CA ASP A 151 15.09 -8.07 4.64
C ASP A 151 14.99 -8.53 6.11
N LEU A 152 14.63 -9.79 6.31
CA LEU A 152 14.71 -10.42 7.62
C LEU A 152 16.16 -10.81 7.90
N PRO A 153 16.72 -10.55 9.10
CA PRO A 153 18.06 -11.00 9.48
C PRO A 153 18.24 -12.51 9.28
N GLN A 154 19.37 -12.93 8.73
CA GLN A 154 19.60 -14.32 8.33
C GLN A 154 19.49 -15.31 9.51
N GLU A 155 19.89 -14.89 10.71
CA GLU A 155 19.72 -15.68 11.94
C GLU A 155 18.26 -16.01 12.27
N GLN A 156 17.31 -15.20 11.83
CA GLN A 156 15.88 -15.36 12.13
C GLN A 156 15.15 -16.20 11.06
N TRP A 157 15.80 -16.57 9.95
CA TRP A 157 15.13 -17.30 8.85
C TRP A 157 14.57 -18.66 9.26
N GLN A 158 15.12 -19.28 10.31
CA GLN A 158 14.67 -20.58 10.82
C GLN A 158 13.66 -20.45 11.96
N GLU A 159 13.39 -19.22 12.42
CA GLU A 159 12.38 -18.98 13.44
C GLU A 159 10.97 -19.19 12.88
N ALA A 160 10.03 -19.42 13.78
CA ALA A 160 8.62 -19.51 13.42
C ALA A 160 8.13 -18.11 13.05
N PRO A 161 7.47 -17.93 11.90
CA PRO A 161 6.98 -16.63 11.50
C PRO A 161 5.79 -16.20 12.35
N ASP A 162 5.66 -14.89 12.60
CA ASP A 162 4.45 -14.30 13.16
C ASP A 162 3.25 -14.44 12.21
N ILE A 163 3.55 -14.47 10.90
CA ILE A 163 2.58 -14.48 9.82
C ILE A 163 3.03 -15.44 8.72
N LEU A 164 2.19 -16.43 8.41
CA LEU A 164 2.36 -17.37 7.32
C LEU A 164 1.37 -17.08 6.20
N GLU A 165 1.88 -16.80 5.02
CA GLU A 165 1.13 -16.83 3.78
C GLU A 165 1.44 -18.12 3.00
N VAL A 166 0.41 -18.83 2.56
CA VAL A 166 0.54 -19.91 1.57
C VAL A 166 -0.22 -19.55 0.31
N SER A 167 0.49 -19.52 -0.81
CA SER A 167 -0.01 -19.09 -2.10
C SER A 167 0.05 -20.22 -3.11
N VAL A 168 -1.12 -20.62 -3.62
CA VAL A 168 -1.28 -21.69 -4.59
C VAL A 168 -2.08 -21.15 -5.79
N PRO A 169 -1.41 -20.48 -6.76
CA PRO A 169 -2.10 -19.82 -7.86
C PRO A 169 -2.91 -20.78 -8.76
N HIS A 170 -2.42 -21.99 -9.02
CA HIS A 170 -3.16 -23.03 -9.77
C HIS A 170 -3.67 -24.16 -8.88
N TRP A 171 -4.19 -23.83 -7.71
CA TRP A 171 -4.60 -24.82 -6.70
C TRP A 171 -5.57 -25.90 -7.18
N MET A 172 -6.47 -25.58 -8.12
CA MET A 172 -7.42 -26.54 -8.67
C MET A 172 -6.73 -27.70 -9.39
N ASP A 173 -5.51 -27.51 -9.90
CA ASP A 173 -4.77 -28.52 -10.65
C ASP A 173 -3.53 -29.00 -9.88
N ASP A 174 -2.81 -28.09 -9.23
CA ASP A 174 -1.54 -28.40 -8.55
C ASP A 174 -1.73 -29.23 -7.27
N LEU A 175 -2.89 -29.12 -6.60
CA LEU A 175 -3.16 -29.87 -5.38
C LEU A 175 -3.57 -31.33 -5.64
N GLY A 176 -3.84 -31.71 -6.89
CA GLY A 176 -4.32 -33.06 -7.22
C GLY A 176 -5.69 -33.37 -6.60
N LEU A 177 -6.59 -32.38 -6.59
CA LEU A 177 -7.96 -32.54 -6.10
C LEU A 177 -8.73 -33.54 -6.98
N GLU A 178 -9.58 -34.36 -6.37
CA GLU A 178 -10.49 -35.26 -7.09
C GLU A 178 -11.53 -34.47 -7.92
N ASP A 179 -11.97 -35.03 -9.05
CA ASP A 179 -12.89 -34.33 -9.97
C ASP A 179 -14.25 -33.99 -9.32
N ASP A 180 -14.73 -34.83 -8.40
CA ASP A 180 -15.94 -34.58 -7.63
C ASP A 180 -15.80 -33.34 -6.74
N LEU A 181 -14.66 -33.19 -6.04
CA LEU A 181 -14.37 -32.01 -5.22
C LEU A 181 -14.22 -30.76 -6.09
N LYS A 182 -13.51 -30.86 -7.23
CA LYS A 182 -13.40 -29.74 -8.19
C LYS A 182 -14.77 -29.29 -8.68
N THR A 183 -15.70 -30.22 -8.87
CA THR A 183 -17.08 -29.92 -9.31
C THR A 183 -17.85 -29.20 -8.22
N GLN A 184 -17.80 -29.68 -6.98
CA GLN A 184 -18.44 -29.02 -5.83
C GLN A 184 -17.92 -27.58 -5.62
N LEU A 185 -16.61 -27.36 -5.75
CA LEU A 185 -16.00 -26.04 -5.65
C LEU A 185 -16.50 -25.06 -6.73
N ARG A 186 -16.67 -25.55 -7.97
CA ARG A 186 -17.23 -24.75 -9.07
C ARG A 186 -18.71 -24.44 -8.85
N GLU A 187 -19.48 -25.41 -8.38
CA GLU A 187 -20.90 -25.23 -8.05
C GLU A 187 -21.10 -24.24 -6.89
N ALA A 188 -20.19 -24.23 -5.91
CA ALA A 188 -20.15 -23.25 -4.84
C ALA A 188 -19.67 -21.85 -5.30
N GLY A 189 -19.12 -21.74 -6.52
CA GLY A 189 -18.57 -20.50 -7.05
C GLY A 189 -17.23 -20.09 -6.44
N ILE A 190 -16.53 -20.99 -5.75
CA ILE A 190 -15.27 -20.71 -5.05
C ILE A 190 -14.11 -21.38 -5.78
N THR A 191 -13.76 -20.82 -6.94
CA THR A 191 -12.56 -21.22 -7.71
C THR A 191 -11.35 -20.32 -7.43
N GLN A 192 -11.58 -19.23 -6.69
CA GLN A 192 -10.59 -18.29 -6.18
C GLN A 192 -10.98 -17.93 -4.75
N LEU A 193 -10.02 -17.88 -3.83
CA LEU A 193 -10.26 -17.58 -2.42
C LEU A 193 -9.04 -16.95 -1.76
N VAL A 194 -9.22 -15.81 -1.10
CA VAL A 194 -8.28 -15.32 -0.08
C VAL A 194 -8.86 -15.67 1.28
N PHE A 195 -8.31 -16.69 1.93
CA PHE A 195 -8.73 -17.10 3.26
C PHE A 195 -7.80 -16.51 4.31
N LYS A 196 -8.36 -15.93 5.37
CA LYS A 196 -7.59 -15.31 6.45
C LYS A 196 -8.01 -15.87 7.80
N ALA A 197 -7.06 -16.31 8.61
CA ALA A 197 -7.25 -16.67 10.02
C ALA A 197 -6.29 -15.82 10.88
N PRO A 198 -6.66 -14.56 11.18
CA PRO A 198 -5.76 -13.60 11.82
C PRO A 198 -5.28 -14.03 13.22
N THR A 199 -6.13 -14.69 14.01
CA THR A 199 -5.77 -15.24 15.34
C THR A 199 -4.73 -16.35 15.27
N ARG A 200 -4.54 -16.93 14.09
CA ARG A 200 -3.59 -18.02 13.82
C ARG A 200 -2.38 -17.55 13.01
N GLY A 201 -2.30 -16.26 12.68
CA GLY A 201 -1.23 -15.73 11.84
C GLY A 201 -1.25 -16.28 10.41
N LEU A 202 -2.39 -16.75 9.89
CA LEU A 202 -2.45 -17.49 8.62
C LEU A 202 -3.23 -16.73 7.53
N SER A 203 -2.67 -16.67 6.31
CA SER A 203 -3.34 -16.24 5.08
C SER A 203 -3.13 -17.30 3.99
N LEU A 204 -4.20 -17.73 3.32
CA LEU A 204 -4.13 -18.63 2.17
C LEU A 204 -4.66 -17.91 0.93
N HIS A 205 -3.96 -18.04 -0.19
CA HIS A 205 -4.30 -17.39 -1.45
C HIS A 205 -4.41 -18.45 -2.55
N PHE A 206 -5.65 -18.74 -2.95
CA PHE A 206 -5.98 -19.73 -3.97
C PHE A 206 -6.46 -19.03 -5.23
N GLY A 207 -5.79 -19.27 -6.36
CA GLY A 207 -6.24 -18.72 -7.63
C GLY A 207 -5.87 -17.27 -7.88
N PHE A 208 -4.84 -16.73 -7.23
CA PHE A 208 -4.40 -15.34 -7.41
C PHE A 208 -2.91 -15.26 -7.73
N ASP A 209 -2.54 -14.26 -8.52
CA ASP A 209 -1.15 -13.89 -8.81
C ASP A 209 -0.93 -12.36 -8.83
N TYR A 210 -1.97 -11.60 -8.50
CA TYR A 210 -1.92 -10.15 -8.33
C TYR A 210 -1.24 -9.78 -7.02
N VAL A 211 -0.15 -9.03 -7.09
CA VAL A 211 0.69 -8.72 -5.92
C VAL A 211 -0.06 -7.94 -4.85
N GLY A 212 -1.06 -7.14 -5.22
CA GLY A 212 -1.88 -6.42 -4.25
C GLY A 212 -2.61 -7.33 -3.25
N GLU A 213 -2.96 -8.57 -3.62
CA GLU A 213 -3.51 -9.54 -2.67
C GLU A 213 -2.43 -10.05 -1.71
N HIS A 214 -1.29 -10.49 -2.26
CA HIS A 214 -0.13 -10.98 -1.51
C HIS A 214 0.50 -9.92 -0.58
N LYS A 215 0.35 -8.64 -0.90
CA LYS A 215 0.69 -7.53 0.00
C LYS A 215 -0.31 -7.43 1.15
N MET A 216 -1.61 -7.41 0.84
CA MET A 216 -2.66 -7.16 1.84
C MET A 216 -2.97 -8.35 2.75
N GLY A 217 -2.66 -9.58 2.33
CA GLY A 217 -2.79 -10.78 3.15
C GLY A 217 -2.03 -10.64 4.47
N PRO A 218 -0.68 -10.60 4.45
CA PRO A 218 0.14 -10.47 5.63
C PRO A 218 -0.09 -9.15 6.38
N LEU A 219 -0.23 -8.03 5.66
CA LEU A 219 -0.49 -6.74 6.30
C LEU A 219 -1.75 -6.78 7.15
N SER A 220 -2.87 -7.31 6.64
CA SER A 220 -4.12 -7.38 7.41
C SER A 220 -4.00 -8.20 8.71
N ILE A 221 -3.13 -9.21 8.73
CA ILE A 221 -2.84 -10.01 9.92
C ILE A 221 -2.00 -9.20 10.91
N ALA A 222 -0.96 -8.50 10.44
CA ALA A 222 -0.18 -7.58 11.29
C ALA A 222 -1.07 -6.50 11.92
N MET A 223 -1.97 -5.89 11.13
CA MET A 223 -2.95 -4.92 11.61
C MET A 223 -3.84 -5.51 12.72
N HIS A 224 -4.29 -6.75 12.55
CA HIS A 224 -5.08 -7.45 13.57
C HIS A 224 -4.27 -7.71 14.84
N GLN A 225 -3.03 -8.21 14.73
CA GLN A 225 -2.16 -8.48 15.88
C GLN A 225 -1.86 -7.19 16.67
N VAL A 226 -1.66 -6.06 15.99
CA VAL A 226 -1.53 -4.74 16.65
C VAL A 226 -2.82 -4.36 17.38
N LYS A 227 -3.98 -4.57 16.75
CA LYS A 227 -5.28 -4.28 17.37
C LYS A 227 -5.51 -5.10 18.64
N GLN A 228 -5.10 -6.38 18.67
CA GLN A 228 -5.18 -7.21 19.87
C GLN A 228 -4.39 -6.65 21.07
N LYS A 229 -3.40 -5.78 20.81
CA LYS A 229 -2.60 -5.13 21.84
C LYS A 229 -3.12 -3.74 22.23
N ASN A 230 -4.31 -3.32 21.76
CA ASN A 230 -4.85 -1.94 21.84
C ASN A 230 -4.10 -0.92 20.96
N GLY A 231 -3.38 -1.38 19.94
CA GLY A 231 -2.93 -0.51 18.86
C GLY A 231 -3.97 -0.37 17.75
N LEU A 232 -3.64 0.36 16.70
CA LEU A 232 -4.51 0.48 15.55
C LEU A 232 -3.70 0.66 14.27
N ALA A 233 -4.12 0.01 13.19
CA ALA A 233 -3.65 0.33 11.85
C ALA A 233 -4.51 1.44 11.25
N VAL A 234 -3.86 2.38 10.55
CA VAL A 234 -4.53 3.44 9.79
C VAL A 234 -4.00 3.45 8.37
N GLN A 235 -4.90 3.65 7.40
CA GLN A 235 -4.48 3.87 6.03
C GLN A 235 -3.98 5.31 5.88
N ALA A 236 -2.66 5.48 5.91
CA ALA A 236 -2.04 6.78 5.96
C ALA A 236 -0.67 6.79 5.28
N ALA A 237 -0.35 7.94 4.72
CA ALA A 237 1.01 8.25 4.34
C ALA A 237 1.77 8.85 5.53
N LEU A 238 3.07 8.58 5.65
CA LEU A 238 3.92 8.94 6.78
C LEU A 238 5.20 9.62 6.31
N SER A 239 5.53 10.74 6.94
CA SER A 239 6.80 11.45 6.72
C SER A 239 7.33 12.11 8.00
N MET A 240 8.62 12.39 8.05
CA MET A 240 9.24 13.27 9.04
C MET A 240 9.70 14.57 8.38
N ALA A 241 9.19 15.70 8.84
CA ALA A 241 9.63 17.02 8.41
C ALA A 241 10.55 17.63 9.47
N ARG A 242 11.73 18.07 9.05
CA ARG A 242 12.64 18.88 9.87
C ARG A 242 12.67 20.29 9.29
N VAL A 243 12.18 21.26 10.04
CA VAL A 243 11.96 22.64 9.54
C VAL A 243 12.39 23.65 10.59
N ARG A 244 12.98 24.76 10.14
CA ARG A 244 13.30 25.92 10.94
C ARG A 244 12.07 26.83 11.01
N LYS A 245 11.59 27.06 12.22
CA LYS A 245 10.51 28.01 12.50
C LYS A 245 10.99 29.45 12.26
N LEU A 246 10.05 30.37 12.12
CA LEU A 246 10.32 31.81 11.99
C LEU A 246 11.08 32.41 13.19
N ASP A 247 10.98 31.78 14.38
CA ASP A 247 11.73 32.16 15.58
C ASP A 247 13.19 31.64 15.58
N GLY A 248 13.58 30.87 14.55
CA GLY A 248 14.93 30.33 14.37
C GLY A 248 15.15 28.93 14.92
N ASP A 249 14.23 28.42 15.74
CA ASP A 249 14.30 27.08 16.32
C ASP A 249 13.99 26.01 15.27
N ILE A 250 14.64 24.85 15.38
CA ILE A 250 14.31 23.67 14.57
C ILE A 250 13.16 22.91 15.22
N SER A 251 12.22 22.42 14.41
CA SER A 251 11.12 21.54 14.80
C SER A 251 11.17 20.27 13.97
N ASN A 252 11.10 19.11 14.62
CA ASN A 252 10.92 17.82 13.98
C ASN A 252 9.44 17.41 14.09
N THR A 253 8.75 17.28 12.97
CA THR A 253 7.31 17.02 12.93
C THR A 253 7.02 15.73 12.18
N ALA A 254 6.31 14.79 12.82
CA ALA A 254 5.73 13.67 12.11
C ALA A 254 4.48 14.14 11.35
N LEU A 255 4.38 13.80 10.07
CA LEU A 255 3.24 14.07 9.22
C LEU A 255 2.52 12.74 8.96
N VAL A 256 1.28 12.62 9.42
CA VAL A 256 0.44 11.44 9.21
C VAL A 256 -0.78 11.87 8.39
N THR A 257 -0.83 11.47 7.13
CA THR A 257 -1.90 11.86 6.19
C THR A 257 -2.83 10.69 5.95
N VAL A 258 -3.96 10.68 6.66
CA VAL A 258 -5.01 9.65 6.58
C VAL A 258 -5.92 9.92 5.39
N GLY A 259 -6.31 8.87 4.69
CA GLY A 259 -7.33 8.98 3.65
C GLY A 259 -7.46 7.71 2.82
N PRO A 260 -8.53 7.58 2.01
CA PRO A 260 -8.69 6.43 1.13
C PRO A 260 -7.69 6.43 -0.03
N SER A 261 -7.56 5.30 -0.72
CA SER A 261 -6.74 5.18 -1.93
C SER A 261 -7.12 6.25 -2.97
N LEU A 262 -6.15 6.74 -3.77
CA LEU A 262 -6.34 7.71 -4.86
C LEU A 262 -6.78 9.14 -4.49
N HIS A 263 -6.67 9.54 -3.21
CA HIS A 263 -6.99 10.90 -2.74
C HIS A 263 -5.75 11.82 -2.64
N GLY A 264 -4.66 11.51 -3.35
CA GLY A 264 -3.43 12.32 -3.29
C GLY A 264 -2.55 12.07 -2.06
N LYS A 265 -2.80 11.01 -1.27
CA LYS A 265 -1.93 10.61 -0.15
C LYS A 265 -0.47 10.43 -0.55
N SER A 266 -0.24 9.61 -1.58
CA SER A 266 1.10 9.33 -2.09
C SER A 266 1.73 10.60 -2.68
N THR A 267 0.95 11.44 -3.37
CA THR A 267 1.36 12.79 -3.82
C THR A 267 1.88 13.62 -2.64
N LEU A 268 1.16 13.67 -1.51
CA LEU A 268 1.55 14.42 -0.32
C LEU A 268 2.79 13.87 0.40
N THR A 269 3.15 12.60 0.22
CA THR A 269 4.39 12.05 0.78
C THR A 269 5.56 12.16 -0.20
N ILE A 270 5.30 11.91 -1.48
CA ILE A 270 6.32 11.85 -2.53
C ILE A 270 6.73 13.25 -2.96
N MET A 271 5.77 14.13 -3.22
CA MET A 271 6.01 15.43 -3.86
C MET A 271 6.24 16.58 -2.88
N VAL A 272 5.88 16.44 -1.59
CA VAL A 272 6.09 17.55 -0.63
C VAL A 272 7.58 17.83 -0.47
N GLU A 273 8.00 18.97 -1.00
CA GLU A 273 9.37 19.46 -0.97
C GLU A 273 9.36 20.95 -0.64
N LEU A 274 10.18 21.36 0.31
CA LEU A 274 10.29 22.77 0.70
C LEU A 274 11.33 23.48 -0.16
N ALA A 275 12.42 22.78 -0.49
CA ALA A 275 13.53 23.32 -1.25
C ALA A 275 13.08 23.75 -2.65
N ASN A 276 13.35 25.02 -2.99
CA ASN A 276 13.01 25.62 -4.28
C ASN A 276 11.51 25.57 -4.65
N SER A 277 10.62 25.40 -3.68
CA SER A 277 9.17 25.48 -3.89
C SER A 277 8.73 26.89 -4.26
N GLU A 278 7.59 27.04 -4.94
CA GLU A 278 6.99 28.35 -5.21
C GLU A 278 6.79 29.14 -3.91
N LEU A 279 6.32 28.46 -2.85
CA LEU A 279 6.15 29.05 -1.52
C LEU A 279 7.47 29.59 -0.96
N ALA A 280 8.58 28.86 -1.11
CA ALA A 280 9.89 29.35 -0.72
C ALA A 280 10.28 30.61 -1.49
N GLY A 281 9.94 30.69 -2.79
CA GLY A 281 10.13 31.89 -3.61
C GLY A 281 9.32 33.08 -3.11
N VAL A 282 8.03 32.89 -2.81
CA VAL A 282 7.14 33.94 -2.27
C VAL A 282 7.62 34.44 -0.91
N LEU A 283 8.14 33.54 -0.07
CA LEU A 283 8.61 33.85 1.28
C LEU A 283 10.10 34.25 1.34
N GLU A 284 10.79 34.32 0.19
CA GLU A 284 12.23 34.59 0.08
C GLU A 284 13.10 33.66 0.95
N LEU A 285 12.65 32.41 1.13
CA LEU A 285 13.34 31.41 1.92
C LEU A 285 14.55 30.86 1.15
N LYS A 286 15.64 30.64 1.88
CA LYS A 286 16.82 29.96 1.35
C LYS A 286 16.75 28.50 1.74
N THR A 287 17.12 27.62 0.82
CA THR A 287 17.30 26.21 1.11
C THR A 287 18.37 26.01 2.19
N ASP A 288 17.96 25.48 3.35
CA ASP A 288 18.85 25.07 4.43
C ASP A 288 19.09 23.55 4.31
N PRO A 289 20.34 23.07 4.17
CA PRO A 289 20.61 21.64 4.11
C PRO A 289 20.19 20.90 5.40
N GLU A 290 19.97 21.60 6.51
CA GLU A 290 19.45 21.04 7.76
C GLU A 290 17.94 20.80 7.75
N GLU A 291 17.23 21.31 6.75
CA GLU A 291 15.80 21.13 6.55
C GLU A 291 15.49 20.06 5.50
N GLY A 292 14.31 19.47 5.59
CA GLY A 292 13.81 18.55 4.58
C GLY A 292 12.63 17.72 5.04
N VAL A 293 11.97 17.07 4.07
CA VAL A 293 10.87 16.14 4.31
C VAL A 293 11.32 14.74 3.93
N TYR A 294 11.36 13.87 4.93
CA TYR A 294 11.78 12.48 4.85
C TYR A 294 10.55 11.57 4.68
N PRO A 295 10.24 11.09 3.46
CA PRO A 295 9.16 10.13 3.24
C PRO A 295 9.46 8.76 3.87
N MET A 296 8.50 8.20 4.61
CA MET A 296 8.63 6.93 5.33
C MET A 296 7.74 5.83 4.76
N ASN A 297 6.44 6.09 4.57
CA ASN A 297 5.44 5.12 4.13
C ASN A 297 4.30 5.82 3.36
N ASP A 298 3.56 5.13 2.49
CA ASP A 298 2.49 5.72 1.70
C ASP A 298 1.09 5.08 1.86
N ASP A 299 0.97 3.97 2.58
CA ASP A 299 -0.26 3.18 2.59
C ASP A 299 -0.72 2.79 4.00
N ILE A 300 0.05 2.00 4.76
CA ILE A 300 -0.36 1.51 6.08
C ILE A 300 0.63 1.96 7.16
N VAL A 301 0.07 2.54 8.22
CA VAL A 301 0.81 2.91 9.43
C VAL A 301 0.20 2.20 10.63
N LEU A 302 1.06 1.64 11.48
CA LEU A 302 0.68 0.99 12.72
C LEU A 302 0.93 1.94 13.90
N LEU A 303 -0.12 2.22 14.66
CA LEU A 303 -0.06 2.91 15.93
C LEU A 303 0.07 1.85 17.02
N GLN A 304 1.30 1.57 17.44
CA GLN A 304 1.61 0.45 18.32
C GLN A 304 1.86 0.92 19.76
N PRO A 305 1.22 0.32 20.78
CA PRO A 305 1.59 0.57 22.16
C PRO A 305 3.04 0.18 22.40
N LEU A 306 3.72 0.95 23.24
CA LEU A 306 5.10 0.73 23.63
C LEU A 306 5.14 -0.07 24.94
N ASP A 307 5.86 -1.18 24.94
CA ASP A 307 6.15 -1.94 26.16
C ASP A 307 6.93 -1.07 27.17
N ASP A 308 7.89 -0.30 26.65
CA ASP A 308 8.64 0.72 27.39
C ASP A 308 8.30 2.11 26.86
N PRO A 309 7.39 2.85 27.55
CA PRO A 309 7.04 4.20 27.16
C PRO A 309 8.26 5.13 27.08
N VAL A 310 8.25 6.07 26.12
CA VAL A 310 9.38 7.00 25.90
C VAL A 310 9.25 8.22 26.82
N PRO A 311 10.28 8.57 27.61
CA PRO A 311 10.26 9.77 28.44
C PRO A 311 10.07 11.04 27.61
N SER A 312 9.14 11.90 28.04
CA SER A 312 8.91 13.21 27.46
C SER A 312 9.03 14.28 28.54
N ASN A 313 9.81 15.32 28.27
CA ASN A 313 9.91 16.51 29.12
C ASN A 313 9.61 17.75 28.28
N ARG A 314 8.32 18.09 28.17
CA ARG A 314 7.83 19.22 27.36
C ARG A 314 7.00 20.14 28.26
N GLY A 315 7.37 21.42 28.31
CA GLY A 315 6.69 22.41 29.15
C GLY A 315 6.85 22.18 30.67
N GLY A 316 7.93 21.53 31.11
CA GLY A 316 8.20 21.25 32.53
C GLY A 316 7.37 20.11 33.14
N ARG A 317 6.50 19.46 32.35
CA ARG A 317 5.82 18.22 32.75
C ARG A 317 6.62 17.01 32.27
N ARG A 318 6.96 16.14 33.20
CA ARG A 318 7.42 14.78 32.89
C ARG A 318 6.20 13.93 32.53
N ALA A 319 6.21 13.38 31.35
CA ALA A 319 5.19 12.47 30.84
C ALA A 319 5.87 11.32 30.08
N MET A 320 5.07 10.34 29.66
CA MET A 320 5.56 9.15 28.96
C MET A 320 4.73 8.95 27.69
N ILE A 321 5.39 8.93 26.53
CA ILE A 321 4.76 8.62 25.26
C ILE A 321 4.51 7.11 25.23
N SER A 322 3.25 6.72 25.11
CA SER A 322 2.81 5.33 25.26
C SER A 322 2.66 4.57 23.94
N HIS A 323 2.72 5.26 22.79
CA HIS A 323 2.52 4.65 21.48
C HIS A 323 3.59 5.12 20.49
N ALA A 324 3.98 4.23 19.59
CA ALA A 324 4.78 4.50 18.41
C ALA A 324 3.91 4.68 17.16
N ILE A 325 4.52 5.24 16.13
CA ILE A 325 3.95 5.41 14.79
C ILE A 325 4.93 4.75 13.83
N ASP A 326 4.58 3.55 13.35
CA ASP A 326 5.47 2.69 12.58
C ASP A 326 4.91 2.48 11.16
N GLY A 327 5.65 2.84 10.12
CA GLY A 327 5.34 2.44 8.75
C GLY A 327 5.55 0.94 8.55
N THR A 328 4.78 0.31 7.65
CA THR A 328 4.81 -1.15 7.46
C THR A 328 5.75 -1.64 6.38
N GLU A 329 5.97 -0.82 5.35
CA GLU A 329 6.65 -1.19 4.11
C GLU A 329 7.88 -0.30 3.87
N ASN A 330 8.83 -0.80 3.08
CA ASN A 330 10.07 -0.09 2.75
C ASN A 330 9.94 0.78 1.50
N ASN A 331 9.21 0.29 0.50
CA ASN A 331 9.00 0.96 -0.78
C ASN A 331 7.50 1.13 -1.06
N PHE A 332 7.16 1.94 -2.06
CA PHE A 332 5.77 2.35 -2.30
C PHE A 332 5.14 1.54 -3.44
N TYR A 333 3.93 1.02 -3.24
CA TYR A 333 3.16 0.30 -4.26
C TYR A 333 2.18 1.24 -4.97
N ALA A 334 2.77 2.15 -5.75
CA ALA A 334 2.09 3.31 -6.32
C ALA A 334 1.44 3.02 -7.69
N VAL A 335 0.62 3.95 -8.17
CA VAL A 335 -0.02 3.89 -9.49
C VAL A 335 0.74 4.79 -10.46
N PRO A 336 1.30 4.27 -11.56
CA PRO A 336 2.07 5.06 -12.52
C PRO A 336 1.21 5.70 -13.62
N PHE A 337 -0.12 5.52 -13.60
CA PHE A 337 -0.98 6.04 -14.66
C PHE A 337 -0.95 7.57 -14.74
N GLY A 338 -0.72 8.09 -15.94
CA GLY A 338 -0.57 9.52 -16.21
C GLY A 338 0.82 10.07 -15.87
N LEU A 339 1.77 9.23 -15.45
CA LEU A 339 3.12 9.66 -15.10
C LEU A 339 3.89 10.15 -16.33
N THR A 340 4.18 11.45 -16.35
CA THR A 340 5.10 12.07 -17.31
C THR A 340 6.25 12.73 -16.55
N ARG A 341 7.39 12.92 -17.23
CA ARG A 341 8.53 13.62 -16.62
C ARG A 341 8.25 15.11 -16.43
N ASP A 342 7.40 15.70 -17.26
CA ASP A 342 7.09 17.13 -17.20
C ASP A 342 6.15 17.45 -16.02
N ASP A 343 5.16 16.58 -15.76
CA ASP A 343 4.17 16.79 -14.70
C ASP A 343 4.68 16.30 -13.33
N ASP A 344 5.39 15.17 -13.27
CA ASP A 344 5.98 14.64 -12.04
C ASP A 344 7.42 14.14 -12.27
N PRO A 345 8.39 15.07 -12.37
CA PRO A 345 9.78 14.73 -12.61
C PRO A 345 10.40 13.90 -11.48
N ILE A 346 9.95 14.08 -10.23
CA ILE A 346 10.53 13.38 -9.08
C ILE A 346 10.19 11.89 -9.17
N THR A 347 8.90 11.57 -9.31
CA THR A 347 8.45 10.17 -9.40
C THR A 347 8.99 9.51 -10.67
N TYR A 348 8.96 10.23 -11.81
CA TYR A 348 9.48 9.72 -13.08
C TYR A 348 10.97 9.39 -12.99
N ASP A 349 11.79 10.32 -12.48
CA ASP A 349 13.24 10.12 -12.35
C ASP A 349 13.58 8.98 -11.38
N VAL A 350 12.81 8.82 -10.29
CA VAL A 350 13.03 7.73 -9.30
C VAL A 350 12.65 6.37 -9.87
N LEU A 351 11.58 6.30 -10.67
CA LEU A 351 11.12 5.06 -11.30
C LEU A 351 12.02 4.66 -12.47
N ARG A 352 12.12 5.52 -13.49
CA ARG A 352 12.82 5.22 -14.75
C ARG A 352 14.33 5.40 -14.67
N GLY A 353 14.80 6.31 -13.84
CA GLY A 353 16.17 6.83 -13.93
C GLY A 353 16.35 7.90 -15.01
N ALA A 354 17.62 8.29 -15.23
CA ALA A 354 17.97 9.23 -16.29
C ALA A 354 17.97 8.53 -17.67
N PRO A 355 17.61 9.24 -18.76
CA PRO A 355 17.66 8.67 -20.11
C PRO A 355 19.02 8.05 -20.44
N GLY A 356 19.01 6.80 -20.93
CA GLY A 356 20.22 6.05 -21.28
C GLY A 356 21.00 5.47 -20.09
N VAL A 357 20.50 5.62 -18.86
CA VAL A 357 21.06 4.98 -17.66
C VAL A 357 20.19 3.78 -17.30
N THR A 358 20.82 2.63 -17.09
CA THR A 358 20.10 1.42 -16.67
C THR A 358 19.51 1.62 -15.27
N SER A 359 18.22 1.31 -15.11
CA SER A 359 17.51 1.28 -13.84
C SER A 359 16.84 -0.09 -13.67
N PRO A 360 17.61 -1.13 -13.27
CA PRO A 360 17.07 -2.48 -13.10
C PRO A 360 16.10 -2.60 -11.92
N ASP A 361 15.87 -1.51 -11.20
CA ASP A 361 14.95 -1.43 -10.07
C ASP A 361 13.52 -1.05 -10.51
N GLU A 362 13.32 -0.57 -11.75
CA GLU A 362 11.98 -0.30 -12.28
C GLU A 362 11.19 -1.61 -12.34
N THR A 363 10.16 -1.70 -11.50
CA THR A 363 9.33 -2.89 -11.34
C THR A 363 7.87 -2.49 -11.52
N LEU A 364 7.26 -3.00 -12.59
CA LEU A 364 5.90 -2.65 -13.00
C LEU A 364 5.00 -3.88 -12.97
N GLU A 365 3.72 -3.67 -12.64
CA GLU A 365 2.68 -4.68 -12.73
C GLU A 365 1.53 -4.15 -13.58
N ASN A 366 1.16 -4.90 -14.62
CA ASN A 366 0.05 -4.59 -15.51
C ASN A 366 0.19 -3.22 -16.21
N VAL A 367 1.43 -2.82 -16.56
CA VAL A 367 1.70 -1.64 -17.38
C VAL A 367 1.99 -2.07 -18.81
N PRO A 368 1.23 -1.61 -19.85
CA PRO A 368 1.50 -1.94 -21.24
C PRO A 368 2.90 -1.53 -21.66
N VAL A 369 3.44 -2.21 -22.65
CA VAL A 369 4.79 -1.99 -23.17
C VAL A 369 4.77 -1.80 -24.67
N HIS A 370 5.52 -0.82 -25.15
CA HIS A 370 5.82 -0.63 -26.57
C HIS A 370 6.90 -1.62 -26.96
N VAL A 371 6.54 -2.67 -27.70
CA VAL A 371 7.44 -3.79 -28.02
C VAL A 371 8.71 -3.33 -28.74
N ASP A 372 8.60 -2.39 -29.67
CA ASP A 372 9.73 -1.94 -30.50
C ASP A 372 10.77 -1.12 -29.71
N SER A 373 10.32 -0.20 -28.85
CA SER A 373 11.21 0.65 -28.05
C SER A 373 11.58 0.02 -26.70
N GLN A 374 10.80 -0.97 -26.25
CA GLN A 374 10.83 -1.55 -24.91
C GLN A 374 10.48 -0.58 -23.78
N GLU A 375 9.90 0.57 -24.12
CA GLU A 375 9.40 1.54 -23.15
C GLU A 375 7.97 1.14 -22.72
N PRO A 376 7.60 1.28 -21.44
CA PRO A 376 6.25 1.10 -20.97
C PRO A 376 5.41 2.35 -21.26
N ASN A 377 4.11 2.13 -21.37
CA ASN A 377 3.13 3.17 -21.66
C ASN A 377 2.39 3.54 -20.37
N TYR A 378 2.69 4.71 -19.80
CA TYR A 378 2.01 5.25 -18.62
C TYR A 378 0.69 5.95 -18.93
N LEU A 379 0.35 6.15 -20.21
CA LEU A 379 -0.79 6.95 -20.65
C LEU A 379 -2.02 6.12 -21.01
N GLU A 380 -1.88 4.81 -21.16
CA GLU A 380 -2.99 3.87 -21.32
C GLU A 380 -3.21 3.12 -20.02
N ASN A 381 -4.43 2.76 -19.63
CA ASN A 381 -4.66 2.00 -18.38
C ASN A 381 -5.75 0.96 -18.57
N PRO A 382 -5.50 -0.08 -19.38
CA PRO A 382 -6.53 -1.02 -19.82
C PRO A 382 -7.21 -1.73 -18.65
N VAL A 383 -6.47 -2.09 -17.60
CA VAL A 383 -6.99 -2.75 -16.39
C VAL A 383 -7.45 -1.79 -15.30
N ARG A 384 -7.26 -0.47 -15.49
CA ARG A 384 -7.57 0.58 -14.50
C ARG A 384 -6.92 0.37 -13.12
N ASN A 385 -5.82 -0.40 -13.06
CA ASN A 385 -5.10 -0.75 -11.83
C ASN A 385 -3.63 -1.11 -12.12
N MET A 386 -2.98 -0.33 -12.98
CA MET A 386 -1.52 -0.36 -13.11
C MET A 386 -0.83 -0.12 -11.79
N ARG A 387 0.31 -0.79 -11.58
CA ARG A 387 1.12 -0.61 -10.39
C ARG A 387 2.59 -0.52 -10.70
N MET A 388 3.30 0.18 -9.83
CA MET A 388 4.76 0.25 -9.81
C MET A 388 5.26 0.07 -8.38
N ILE A 389 6.50 -0.37 -8.24
CA ILE A 389 7.24 -0.26 -6.99
C ILE A 389 8.18 0.94 -7.10
N LEU A 390 7.90 1.99 -6.34
CA LEU A 390 8.74 3.18 -6.29
C LEU A 390 9.73 3.07 -5.13
N SER A 391 11.03 3.24 -5.44
CA SER A 391 12.11 3.13 -4.45
C SER A 391 12.09 4.30 -3.46
N ARG A 392 11.85 4.03 -2.18
CA ARG A 392 11.95 5.04 -1.10
C ARG A 392 13.38 5.56 -0.99
N ARG A 393 14.38 4.68 -1.09
CA ARG A 393 15.79 5.11 -1.06
C ARG A 393 16.13 6.01 -2.25
N GLY A 394 15.64 5.65 -3.44
CA GLY A 394 15.78 6.48 -4.64
C GLY A 394 15.13 7.85 -4.46
N LEU A 395 13.92 7.87 -3.90
CA LEU A 395 13.19 9.10 -3.57
C LEU A 395 13.95 9.97 -2.57
N LEU A 396 14.46 9.39 -1.48
CA LEU A 396 15.26 10.08 -0.48
C LEU A 396 16.53 10.71 -1.07
N GLN A 397 17.18 10.02 -2.02
CA GLN A 397 18.34 10.56 -2.73
C GLN A 397 17.94 11.70 -3.67
N ARG A 398 16.87 11.50 -4.47
CA ARG A 398 16.37 12.49 -5.43
C ARG A 398 15.90 13.79 -4.77
N LYS A 399 15.39 13.71 -3.53
CA LYS A 399 14.98 14.85 -2.69
C LYS A 399 16.12 15.45 -1.85
N GLY A 400 17.28 14.80 -1.80
CA GLY A 400 18.36 15.19 -0.88
C GLY A 400 18.00 14.98 0.61
N ALA A 401 16.95 14.19 0.89
CA ALA A 401 16.41 13.98 2.23
C ALA A 401 17.06 12.80 2.98
N ALA A 402 17.96 12.02 2.35
CA ALA A 402 18.55 10.82 2.95
C ALA A 402 19.23 11.06 4.32
N GLY A 403 19.80 12.25 4.55
CA GLY A 403 20.45 12.60 5.81
C GLY A 403 19.52 13.10 6.92
N ILE A 404 18.24 13.37 6.63
CA ILE A 404 17.33 14.06 7.55
C ILE A 404 17.07 13.23 8.81
N ILE A 405 16.85 11.92 8.69
CA ILE A 405 16.58 11.07 9.86
C ILE A 405 17.79 11.00 10.82
N SER A 406 19.00 11.01 10.26
CA SER A 406 20.25 11.06 11.02
C SER A 406 20.38 12.38 11.79
N LYS A 407 20.02 13.51 11.16
CA LYS A 407 20.00 14.84 11.81
C LYS A 407 18.95 14.93 12.93
N ILE A 408 17.77 14.33 12.73
CA ILE A 408 16.71 14.27 13.75
C ILE A 408 17.18 13.48 14.97
N THR A 409 17.86 12.36 14.76
CA THR A 409 18.20 11.40 15.83
C THR A 409 19.60 11.56 16.41
N GLY A 410 20.38 12.52 15.91
CA GLY A 410 21.78 12.71 16.31
C GLY A 410 22.69 11.55 15.88
N GLY A 411 22.41 10.95 14.72
CA GLY A 411 23.22 9.87 14.14
C GLY A 411 22.85 8.46 14.58
N ARG A 412 21.82 8.28 15.42
CA ARG A 412 21.40 6.94 15.89
C ARG A 412 20.73 6.12 14.79
N LEU A 413 19.93 6.77 13.94
CA LEU A 413 19.26 6.15 12.79
C LEU A 413 19.78 6.79 11.50
N ASN A 414 20.05 5.97 10.48
CA ASN A 414 20.43 6.45 9.14
C ASN A 414 19.37 6.12 8.08
N ASP A 415 18.45 5.24 8.42
CA ASP A 415 17.28 4.88 7.64
C ASP A 415 16.17 4.50 8.63
N SER A 416 14.91 4.87 8.34
CA SER A 416 13.79 4.56 9.22
C SER A 416 12.47 4.63 8.46
N VAL A 417 11.54 3.71 8.73
CA VAL A 417 10.10 3.90 8.40
C VAL A 417 9.23 4.06 9.64
N HIS A 418 9.82 4.07 10.83
CA HIS A 418 9.15 4.46 12.07
C HIS A 418 9.52 5.88 12.50
N VAL A 419 8.62 6.52 13.23
CA VAL A 419 8.83 7.83 13.83
C VAL A 419 9.74 7.68 15.07
N PRO A 420 10.88 8.39 15.15
CA PRO A 420 11.71 8.43 16.36
C PRO A 420 11.03 9.32 17.40
N MET A 421 10.11 8.74 18.16
CA MET A 421 9.21 9.44 19.09
C MET A 421 9.97 10.31 20.11
N GLU A 422 11.15 9.88 20.55
CA GLU A 422 12.04 10.61 21.46
C GLU A 422 12.62 11.91 20.88
N ASN A 423 12.72 12.00 19.55
CA ASN A 423 13.24 13.16 18.83
C ASN A 423 12.15 13.95 18.09
N THR A 424 10.88 13.54 18.23
CA THR A 424 9.76 14.13 17.52
C THR A 424 9.09 15.21 18.37
N ASP A 425 8.97 16.41 17.82
CA ASP A 425 8.46 17.57 18.56
C ASP A 425 6.96 17.71 18.59
N ARG A 426 6.31 17.25 17.52
CA ARG A 426 4.87 17.25 17.36
C ARG A 426 4.45 16.29 16.26
N VAL A 427 3.17 15.96 16.25
CA VAL A 427 2.53 15.18 15.17
C VAL A 427 1.45 16.02 14.51
N PHE A 428 1.48 16.12 13.19
CA PHE A 428 0.38 16.64 12.39
C PHE A 428 -0.41 15.48 11.82
N TRP A 429 -1.65 15.38 12.27
CA TRP A 429 -2.65 14.48 11.74
C TRP A 429 -3.42 15.22 10.66
N GLN A 430 -3.37 14.68 9.46
CA GLN A 430 -3.95 15.27 8.27
C GLN A 430 -4.97 14.29 7.71
N GLU A 431 -6.05 14.81 7.19
CA GLU A 431 -7.03 14.06 6.42
C GLU A 431 -7.25 14.77 5.09
N VAL A 432 -7.51 14.00 4.04
CA VAL A 432 -7.76 14.54 2.70
C VAL A 432 -9.16 14.16 2.28
N MET A 433 -9.92 15.16 1.86
CA MET A 433 -11.25 15.03 1.29
C MET A 433 -11.33 15.77 -0.05
N ARG A 434 -12.35 15.44 -0.84
CA ARG A 434 -12.64 16.14 -2.09
C ARG A 434 -14.06 16.68 -2.09
N GLN A 435 -14.17 17.99 -1.90
CA GLN A 435 -15.42 18.73 -1.83
C GLN A 435 -15.38 19.91 -2.81
N ASN A 436 -16.48 20.23 -3.47
CA ASN A 436 -16.58 21.30 -4.47
C ASN A 436 -17.39 22.53 -3.99
N THR A 437 -18.05 22.41 -2.84
CA THR A 437 -19.06 23.37 -2.36
C THR A 437 -18.46 24.41 -1.41
N VAL A 438 -18.60 24.23 -0.10
CA VAL A 438 -18.31 25.25 0.93
C VAL A 438 -17.06 24.96 1.75
N ILE A 439 -16.45 23.78 1.57
CA ILE A 439 -15.33 23.34 2.40
C ILE A 439 -14.05 24.07 1.97
N PRO A 440 -13.41 24.85 2.85
CA PRO A 440 -12.20 25.59 2.48
C PRO A 440 -11.01 24.63 2.25
N PRO A 441 -9.95 25.10 1.56
CA PRO A 441 -8.79 24.26 1.22
C PRO A 441 -8.09 23.62 2.44
N LEU A 442 -8.06 24.31 3.57
CA LEU A 442 -7.42 23.85 4.80
C LEU A 442 -8.25 24.25 6.02
N ARG A 443 -8.47 23.30 6.93
CA ARG A 443 -9.09 23.54 8.24
C ARG A 443 -8.24 22.94 9.34
N ARG A 444 -8.09 23.69 10.44
CA ARG A 444 -7.60 23.14 11.71
C ARG A 444 -8.80 22.63 12.53
N LEU A 445 -8.67 21.46 13.12
CA LEU A 445 -9.72 20.74 13.83
C LEU A 445 -9.32 20.49 15.29
N SER A 446 -10.31 20.31 16.16
CA SER A 446 -10.11 19.60 17.43
C SER A 446 -9.98 18.09 17.19
N LEU A 447 -9.49 17.35 18.18
CA LEU A 447 -9.40 15.89 18.10
C LEU A 447 -10.78 15.25 17.81
N GLU A 448 -11.84 15.68 18.50
CA GLU A 448 -13.19 15.17 18.29
C GLU A 448 -13.71 15.49 16.87
N GLN A 449 -13.39 16.68 16.36
CA GLN A 449 -13.76 17.06 15.00
C GLN A 449 -13.00 16.22 13.97
N TYR A 450 -11.72 15.96 14.20
CA TYR A 450 -10.89 15.12 13.32
C TYR A 450 -11.43 13.69 13.23
N ILE A 451 -11.73 13.05 14.36
CA ILE A 451 -12.33 11.71 14.38
C ILE A 451 -13.67 11.71 13.63
N ARG A 452 -14.54 12.72 13.87
CA ARG A 452 -15.83 12.80 13.16
C ARG A 452 -15.67 12.95 11.66
N VAL A 453 -14.73 13.78 11.20
CA VAL A 453 -14.45 13.94 9.77
C VAL A 453 -14.02 12.62 9.14
N LEU A 454 -13.11 11.89 9.81
CA LEU A 454 -12.69 10.55 9.37
C LEU A 454 -13.84 9.55 9.31
N MET A 455 -14.79 9.63 10.25
CA MET A 455 -16.00 8.79 10.25
C MET A 455 -17.00 9.15 9.14
N TYR A 456 -17.07 10.42 8.71
CA TYR A 456 -17.93 10.81 7.59
C TYR A 456 -17.42 10.30 6.25
N GLY A 457 -16.10 10.17 6.09
CA GLY A 457 -15.49 9.41 5.01
C GLY A 457 -15.93 9.85 3.61
N GLU A 458 -15.89 11.15 3.29
CA GLU A 458 -16.30 11.61 1.96
C GLU A 458 -15.17 11.37 0.93
N ALA A 459 -15.34 10.34 0.11
CA ALA A 459 -14.42 9.94 -0.94
C ALA A 459 -15.01 10.19 -2.35
N VAL A 460 -14.16 10.28 -3.36
CA VAL A 460 -14.59 10.32 -4.77
C VAL A 460 -13.99 9.13 -5.51
N GLN A 461 -14.83 8.38 -6.23
CA GLN A 461 -14.41 7.16 -6.90
C GLN A 461 -13.55 7.48 -8.13
N MET A 462 -12.23 7.31 -7.99
CA MET A 462 -11.25 7.52 -9.07
C MET A 462 -10.74 6.21 -9.69
N GLY A 463 -11.16 5.05 -9.17
CA GLY A 463 -10.63 3.73 -9.55
C GLY A 463 -11.69 2.65 -9.76
N ALA A 464 -11.28 1.57 -10.43
CA ALA A 464 -12.10 0.56 -11.09
C ALA A 464 -13.04 -0.27 -10.22
N ALA A 465 -13.01 -0.13 -8.89
CA ALA A 465 -13.65 -1.08 -8.00
C ALA A 465 -15.16 -1.25 -8.28
N ILE A 466 -15.88 -0.22 -8.77
CA ILE A 466 -17.33 -0.31 -9.05
C ILE A 466 -17.75 0.71 -10.12
N GLY A 467 -17.35 0.54 -11.38
CA GLY A 467 -18.08 1.01 -12.59
C GLY A 467 -18.50 2.50 -12.77
N ALA A 468 -18.29 3.41 -11.81
CA ALA A 468 -18.81 4.77 -11.83
C ALA A 468 -17.72 5.78 -11.45
N ILE A 469 -16.87 6.11 -12.42
CA ILE A 469 -15.81 7.11 -12.28
C ILE A 469 -16.41 8.49 -11.99
N GLY A 470 -15.86 9.21 -11.01
CA GLY A 470 -16.21 10.60 -10.71
C GLY A 470 -17.46 10.79 -9.86
N ARG A 471 -18.07 9.72 -9.33
CA ARG A 471 -19.16 9.84 -8.35
C ARG A 471 -18.61 9.91 -6.92
N PRO A 472 -19.11 10.83 -6.07
CA PRO A 472 -18.85 10.78 -4.64
C PRO A 472 -19.36 9.46 -4.06
N TYR A 473 -18.58 8.83 -3.19
CA TYR A 473 -19.01 7.71 -2.36
C TYR A 473 -18.47 7.89 -0.95
N VAL A 474 -19.08 7.20 0.01
CA VAL A 474 -18.62 7.28 1.39
C VAL A 474 -17.67 6.10 1.64
N GLU A 475 -16.39 6.40 1.85
CA GLU A 475 -15.39 5.46 2.33
C GLU A 475 -14.92 5.87 3.72
N TYR A 476 -15.22 5.01 4.69
CA TYR A 476 -14.77 5.20 6.05
C TYR A 476 -13.24 5.17 6.11
N PHE A 477 -12.61 5.96 6.99
CA PHE A 477 -11.13 5.97 7.10
C PHE A 477 -10.52 4.62 7.45
N SER A 478 -11.33 3.73 8.03
CA SER A 478 -10.99 2.34 8.27
C SER A 478 -11.16 1.58 6.97
N ASP A 479 -10.05 1.39 6.27
CA ASP A 479 -9.97 0.51 5.10
C ASP A 479 -10.63 -0.87 5.43
N PRO A 480 -11.35 -1.48 4.46
CA PRO A 480 -12.00 -2.79 4.62
C PRO A 480 -11.12 -3.91 5.18
N PHE A 481 -9.80 -3.81 5.03
CA PHE A 481 -8.83 -4.79 5.52
C PHE A 481 -8.46 -4.61 7.00
N ILE A 482 -8.87 -3.50 7.64
CA ILE A 482 -8.72 -3.30 9.08
C ILE A 482 -9.86 -4.02 9.78
N ILE A 483 -9.52 -5.15 10.42
CA ILE A 483 -10.49 -6.08 11.02
C ILE A 483 -11.19 -5.46 12.25
N GLY A 484 -12.51 -5.67 12.32
CA GLY A 484 -13.40 -5.22 13.41
C GLY A 484 -14.19 -3.96 13.06
N LEU A 485 -15.17 -3.63 13.88
CA LEU A 485 -16.17 -2.61 13.52
C LEU A 485 -15.54 -1.22 13.32
N GLU A 486 -16.10 -0.47 12.38
CA GLU A 486 -15.62 0.85 11.99
C GLU A 486 -15.72 1.87 13.14
N ASP A 487 -16.75 1.77 13.98
CA ASP A 487 -16.92 2.59 15.18
C ASP A 487 -15.94 2.20 16.29
N GLU A 488 -15.68 0.91 16.48
CA GLU A 488 -14.60 0.43 17.37
C GLU A 488 -13.24 0.97 16.93
N ASN A 489 -12.93 0.94 15.62
CA ASN A 489 -11.69 1.48 15.07
C ASN A 489 -11.59 3.01 15.30
N ALA A 490 -12.69 3.75 15.12
CA ALA A 490 -12.75 5.19 15.41
C ALA A 490 -12.53 5.50 16.89
N ASN A 491 -13.17 4.74 17.78
CA ASN A 491 -13.01 4.88 19.23
C ASN A 491 -11.58 4.55 19.66
N LEU A 492 -10.97 3.52 19.07
CA LEU A 492 -9.59 3.13 19.36
C LEU A 492 -8.60 4.20 18.87
N LEU A 493 -8.81 4.78 17.68
CA LEU A 493 -8.01 5.90 17.20
C LEU A 493 -8.12 7.09 18.15
N TYR A 494 -9.34 7.48 18.54
CA TYR A 494 -9.55 8.55 19.52
C TYR A 494 -8.79 8.28 20.81
N HIS A 495 -8.87 7.05 21.34
CA HIS A 495 -8.15 6.64 22.54
C HIS A 495 -6.63 6.77 22.37
N VAL A 496 -6.04 6.23 21.30
CA VAL A 496 -4.60 6.32 21.04
C VAL A 496 -4.13 7.77 20.97
N LEU A 497 -4.87 8.63 20.26
CA LEU A 497 -4.54 10.05 20.14
C LEU A 497 -4.64 10.79 21.48
N GLN A 498 -5.62 10.44 22.34
CA GLN A 498 -5.69 10.94 23.71
C GLN A 498 -4.49 10.48 24.55
N GLN A 499 -4.09 9.21 24.43
CA GLN A 499 -2.92 8.67 25.15
C GLN A 499 -1.64 9.39 24.75
N LEU A 500 -1.42 9.65 23.45
CA LEU A 500 -0.29 10.44 22.97
C LEU A 500 -0.32 11.87 23.56
N ALA A 501 -1.47 12.52 23.60
CA ALA A 501 -1.62 13.85 24.18
C ALA A 501 -1.33 13.87 25.69
N TRP A 502 -1.83 12.88 26.44
CA TRP A 502 -1.55 12.71 27.87
C TRP A 502 -0.07 12.36 28.13
N GLY A 503 0.55 11.62 27.22
CA GLY A 503 1.99 11.36 27.19
C GLY A 503 2.85 12.58 26.86
N GLY A 504 2.22 13.73 26.64
CA GLY A 504 2.88 15.01 26.40
C GLY A 504 3.33 15.22 24.95
N MET A 505 2.85 14.42 23.99
CA MET A 505 3.10 14.63 22.57
C MET A 505 2.16 15.73 22.02
N PRO A 506 2.68 16.89 21.58
CA PRO A 506 1.87 17.91 20.93
C PRO A 506 1.30 17.39 19.62
N GLN A 507 0.00 17.61 19.40
CA GLN A 507 -0.70 17.14 18.21
C GLN A 507 -1.54 18.27 17.61
N GLU A 508 -1.61 18.31 16.29
CA GLU A 508 -2.48 19.21 15.55
C GLU A 508 -3.21 18.44 14.46
N TYR A 509 -4.47 18.76 14.25
CA TYR A 509 -5.36 18.02 13.36
C TYR A 509 -5.84 18.93 12.22
N TYR A 510 -5.75 18.43 10.99
CA TYR A 510 -6.01 19.19 9.78
C TYR A 510 -6.87 18.38 8.79
N ALA A 511 -7.72 19.09 8.06
CA ALA A 511 -8.48 18.57 6.92
C ALA A 511 -8.14 19.40 5.67
N PHE A 512 -7.69 18.71 4.62
CA PHE A 512 -7.33 19.27 3.31
C PHE A 512 -8.42 18.97 2.29
N ASN A 513 -8.92 20.00 1.60
CA ASN A 513 -9.84 19.83 0.48
C ASN A 513 -9.08 19.91 -0.85
N THR A 514 -9.06 18.81 -1.61
CA THR A 514 -8.42 18.72 -2.94
C THR A 514 -9.42 18.88 -4.11
N GLY A 515 -10.67 19.21 -3.80
CA GLY A 515 -11.71 19.49 -4.79
C GLY A 515 -11.68 20.93 -5.27
N GLY A 516 -12.74 21.67 -4.95
CA GLY A 516 -12.93 23.07 -5.29
C GLY A 516 -13.83 23.77 -4.28
N VAL A 517 -14.15 25.02 -4.55
CA VAL A 517 -15.08 25.81 -3.73
C VAL A 517 -16.04 26.59 -4.62
N GLY A 518 -17.27 26.80 -4.16
CA GLY A 518 -18.27 27.66 -4.79
C GLY A 518 -19.14 27.00 -5.85
N ALA A 519 -19.14 25.66 -5.96
CA ALA A 519 -20.18 24.95 -6.71
C ALA A 519 -21.50 24.88 -5.93
N ASP A 520 -22.62 24.79 -6.64
CA ASP A 520 -23.96 24.67 -6.04
C ASP A 520 -24.21 23.27 -5.46
N SER A 521 -23.55 22.24 -6.02
CA SER A 521 -23.59 20.87 -5.54
C SER A 521 -22.20 20.22 -5.58
N ASN A 522 -21.98 19.15 -4.80
CA ASN A 522 -20.69 18.47 -4.78
C ASN A 522 -20.42 17.66 -6.06
N GLU A 523 -21.48 17.29 -6.78
CA GLU A 523 -21.43 16.58 -8.05
C GLU A 523 -20.99 17.48 -9.21
N GLU A 524 -21.04 18.80 -9.02
CA GLU A 524 -20.70 19.80 -10.03
C GLU A 524 -19.36 20.45 -9.74
N ALA A 525 -18.33 20.15 -10.56
CA ALA A 525 -17.08 20.91 -10.57
C ALA A 525 -17.18 22.12 -11.52
N SER A 526 -18.28 22.87 -11.46
CA SER A 526 -18.60 23.93 -12.41
C SER A 526 -19.45 25.05 -11.79
N GLY A 527 -19.70 26.13 -12.55
CA GLY A 527 -20.49 27.27 -12.13
C GLY A 527 -19.70 28.57 -12.04
N SER A 528 -20.41 29.70 -12.02
CA SER A 528 -19.78 31.04 -12.08
C SER A 528 -18.93 31.39 -10.85
N ARG A 529 -19.27 30.80 -9.69
CA ARG A 529 -18.56 30.97 -8.41
C ARG A 529 -17.55 29.87 -8.14
N TYR A 530 -17.53 28.82 -8.97
CA TYR A 530 -16.63 27.70 -8.75
C TYR A 530 -15.17 28.10 -8.97
N ARG A 531 -14.32 27.64 -8.06
CA ARG A 531 -12.87 27.74 -8.12
C ARG A 531 -12.30 26.37 -7.77
N LYS A 532 -11.65 25.72 -8.74
CA LYS A 532 -10.87 24.50 -8.51
C LYS A 532 -9.71 24.84 -7.58
N ILE A 533 -9.49 24.04 -6.54
CA ILE A 533 -8.29 24.15 -5.73
C ILE A 533 -7.17 23.51 -6.55
N PRO A 534 -6.07 24.22 -6.84
CA PRO A 534 -4.96 23.65 -7.56
C PRO A 534 -4.42 22.43 -6.82
N GLU A 535 -4.29 21.32 -7.53
CA GLU A 535 -3.41 20.23 -7.16
C GLU A 535 -2.02 20.74 -7.59
N SER A 536 -1.19 21.09 -6.61
CA SER A 536 0.05 21.89 -6.71
C SER A 536 0.85 21.71 -8.00
#